data_AF-A0AA90SZN0-F1
#
_entry.id   AF-A0AA90SZN0-F1
#
_cell.length_a   1.000
_cell.length_b   1.000
_cell.length_c   1.000
_cell.angle_alpha   90.00
_cell.angle_beta   90.00
_cell.angle_gamma   90.00
#
_symmetry.space_group_name_H-M   'P 1'
#
loop_
_entity.id
_entity.type
_entity.pdbx_description
1 polymer ?
#
loop_
_entity_poly.entity_id
_entity_poly.type
_entity_poly.pdbx_seq_one_letter_code
_entity_poly.pdbx_strand_id
1 'polypeptide(L)' 'MNGSRDLFPDGLGLSIVKRLIDMHEGTTSVKSELEKGMTFTILLPISSRVL' A
#
# COMPACT_ATOMS: atom_id res chain seq x y z
N MET A 1 -23.19 4.85 -23.79
CA MET A 1 -23.48 4.68 -22.34
C MET A 1 -23.27 3.21 -22.02
N ASN A 2 -22.50 2.74 -21.04
CA ASN A 2 -21.81 3.38 -19.91
C ASN A 2 -20.96 2.27 -19.23
N GLY A 3 -19.77 2.58 -18.71
CA GLY A 3 -19.12 1.68 -17.74
C GLY A 3 -17.61 1.52 -17.88
N SER A 4 -16.88 2.61 -17.63
CA SER A 4 -15.44 2.69 -17.39
C SER A 4 -14.99 1.77 -16.23
N ARG A 5 -14.92 0.44 -16.45
CA ARG A 5 -14.49 -0.52 -15.42
C ARG A 5 -13.03 -0.97 -15.51
N ASP A 6 -12.26 -0.43 -16.44
CA ASP A 6 -10.87 -0.85 -16.69
C ASP A 6 -9.82 0.26 -16.42
N LEU A 7 -10.15 1.28 -15.61
CA LEU A 7 -9.23 2.40 -15.40
C LEU A 7 -7.98 2.03 -14.58
N PHE A 8 -8.01 0.92 -13.84
CA PHE A 8 -6.85 0.44 -13.10
C PHE A 8 -6.73 -1.08 -13.27
N PRO A 9 -5.81 -1.58 -14.11
CA PRO A 9 -5.50 -3.00 -14.15
C PRO A 9 -5.17 -3.53 -12.74
N ASP A 10 -5.64 -4.74 -12.45
CA ASP A 10 -5.43 -5.44 -11.20
C ASP A 10 -3.93 -5.42 -10.82
N GLY A 11 -3.61 -4.93 -9.63
CA GLY A 11 -2.23 -4.85 -9.12
C GLY A 11 -1.58 -3.46 -9.15
N LEU A 12 -2.19 -2.44 -9.76
CA LEU A 12 -1.67 -1.07 -9.68
C LEU A 12 -1.69 -0.52 -8.26
N GLY A 13 -2.78 -0.75 -7.51
CA GLY A 13 -2.98 -0.15 -6.18
C GLY A 13 -1.82 -0.43 -5.23
N LEU A 14 -1.44 -1.70 -5.07
CA LEU A 14 -0.37 -2.06 -4.14
C LEU A 14 1.02 -1.70 -4.67
N SER A 15 1.23 -1.67 -5.99
CA SER A 15 2.50 -1.22 -6.58
C SER A 15 2.76 0.27 -6.32
N ILE A 16 1.72 1.10 -6.39
CA ILE A 16 1.79 2.53 -6.06
C ILE A 16 2.08 2.70 -4.57
N VAL A 17 1.36 1.95 -3.72
CA VAL A 17 1.57 1.97 -2.26
C VAL A 17 3.01 1.56 -1.91
N LYS A 18 3.54 0.48 -2.51
CA LYS A 18 4.93 0.05 -2.28
C LYS A 18 5.93 1.13 -2.65
N ARG A 19 5.75 1.79 -3.81
CA ARG A 19 6.61 2.89 -4.23
C ARG A 19 6.58 4.06 -3.25
N LEU A 20 5.40 4.43 -2.75
CA LEU A 20 5.26 5.49 -1.75
C LEU A 20 6.01 5.13 -0.46
N ILE A 21 5.94 3.88 -0.04
CA ILE A 21 6.61 3.41 1.18
C ILE A 21 8.12 3.43 1.01
N ASP A 22 8.61 2.97 -0.14
CA ASP A 22 10.05 3.00 -0.46
C ASP A 22 10.60 4.43 -0.52
N MET A 23 9.83 5.36 -1.10
CA MET A 23 10.21 6.79 -1.15
C MET A 23 10.30 7.44 0.24
N HIS A 24 9.59 6.90 1.23
CA HIS A 24 9.62 7.38 2.61
C HIS A 24 10.50 6.52 3.52
N GLU A 25 11.34 5.66 2.95
CA GLU A 25 12.22 4.74 3.70
C GLU A 25 11.45 3.87 4.71
N GLY A 26 10.20 3.57 4.38
CA GLY A 26 9.31 2.76 5.18
C GLY A 26 9.44 1.27 4.88
N THR A 27 8.70 0.48 5.64
CA THR A 27 8.64 -0.98 5.46
C THR A 27 7.19 -1.47 5.46
N THR A 28 6.97 -2.63 4.83
CA THR A 28 5.66 -3.29 4.76
C THR A 28 5.72 -4.73 5.23
N SER A 29 4.69 -5.18 5.93
CA SER A 29 4.46 -6.58 6.25
C SER A 29 3.02 -6.97 5.91
N VAL A 30 2.81 -8.26 5.70
CA VAL A 30 1.52 -8.86 5.36
C VAL A 30 1.26 -10.02 6.28
N LYS A 31 0.05 -10.08 6.83
CA LYS A 31 -0.48 -11.25 7.50
C LYS A 31 -1.78 -11.63 6.80
N SER A 32 -1.90 -12.88 6.37
CA SER A 32 -3.14 -13.41 5.80
C SER A 32 -3.48 -14.72 6.47
N GLU A 33 -4.77 -14.91 6.69
CA GLU A 33 -5.32 -16.17 7.16
C GLU A 33 -6.49 -16.55 6.26
N LEU A 34 -6.50 -17.81 5.82
CA LEU A 34 -7.54 -18.35 4.95
C LEU A 34 -8.92 -18.13 5.60
N GLU A 35 -9.89 -17.70 4.80
CA GLU A 35 -11.27 -17.38 5.24
C GLU A 35 -11.40 -16.24 6.28
N LYS A 36 -10.30 -15.60 6.71
CA LYS A 36 -10.32 -14.43 7.60
C LYS A 36 -9.81 -13.14 6.93
N GLY A 37 -9.19 -13.26 5.76
CA GLY A 37 -8.72 -12.15 4.96
C GLY A 37 -7.24 -11.83 5.13
N MET A 38 -6.88 -10.56 4.97
CA MET A 38 -5.50 -10.11 4.87
C MET A 38 -5.33 -8.73 5.49
N THR A 39 -4.24 -8.56 6.23
CA THR A 39 -3.82 -7.32 6.87
C THR A 39 -2.47 -6.90 6.31
N PHE A 40 -2.41 -5.69 5.75
CA PHE A 40 -1.18 -5.02 5.38
C PHE A 40 -0.79 -4.06 6.50
N THR A 41 0.47 -4.11 6.93
CA THR A 41 1.01 -3.21 7.95
C THR A 41 2.14 -2.40 7.31
N ILE A 42 2.06 -1.08 7.46
CA ILE A 42 3.03 -0.12 6.91
C ILE A 42 3.68 0.60 8.10
N LEU A 43 5.01 0.62 8.14
CA LEU A 43 5.78 1.39 9.12
C LEU A 43 6.55 2.47 8.37
N LEU A 44 6.38 3.73 8.81
CA LEU A 44 7.10 4.88 8.28
C LEU A 44 7.98 5.48 9.39
N PRO A 45 9.22 5.90 9.09
CA PRO A 45 10.03 6.69 10.02
C PRO A 45 9.31 7.98 10.41
N ILE A 46 9.34 8.34 11.69
CA ILE A 46 8.84 9.64 12.15
C ILE A 46 9.91 10.69 11.86
N SER A 47 9.60 11.67 11.03
CA SER A 47 10.47 12.83 10.85
C SER A 47 10.37 13.71 12.10
N SER A 48 11.41 13.72 12.93
CA SER A 48 11.56 14.73 13.98
C SER A 48 12.12 15.99 13.35
N ARG A 49 11.26 16.84 12.77
CA ARG A 49 11.67 18.22 12.51
C ARG A 49 11.61 18.98 13.84
N VAL A 50 12.66 18.83 14.63
CA VAL A 50 12.93 19.74 15.75
C VAL A 50 13.59 20.97 15.14
N LEU A 51 12.85 22.08 15.11
CA LEU A 51 13.40 23.42 14.90
C LEU A 51 13.78 24.01 16.26
#